data_AF-A0A377CFL7-F1
#
_entry.id   AF-A0A377CFL7-F1
#
_cell.length_a   1.000
_cell.length_b   1.000
_cell.length_c   1.000
_cell.angle_alpha   90.00
_cell.angle_beta   90.00
_cell.angle_gamma   90.00
#
_symmetry.space_group_name_H-M   'P 1'
#
loop_
_entity.id
_entity.type
_entity.pdbx_description
1 polymer ?
#
loop_
_entity_poly.entity_id
_entity_poly.type
_entity_poly.pdbx_seq_one_letter_code
_entity_poly.pdbx_strand_id
1 'polypeptide(L)'
;MYCKTDNCYEANERKHPDSNQFNTRYKYSPTHEEAAVCCVPNTARTIPAFVENMFQENNNGFTALFYGPCEFYGTYNNVAVKITQLTEYPHDLSVKCLIEPESSVRFALSFRYPGWAKMMIINGVTFTTNDTQNSLIILDRTWQYHDVIDIKIIADIQFNTDLCGDTYISRGPVLYAIELESDILIKKNLLNGKYFDSGYIPCSRADESIQFSYADMESFSYSTSPEGKQYIEGCFYLNKTKIVRKLIPFGQTILRKVTFSNIES
;
A
#
# COMPACT_ATOMS: atom_id res chain seq x y z
N MET A 1 13.88 -4.52 9.77
CA MET A 1 13.66 -5.92 10.20
C MET A 1 13.50 -6.81 8.98
N TYR A 2 14.02 -8.03 9.01
CA TYR A 2 13.91 -9.00 7.92
C TYR A 2 12.76 -9.97 8.16
N CYS A 3 12.09 -10.41 7.08
CA CYS A 3 11.02 -11.41 7.15
C CYS A 3 9.98 -11.08 8.24
N LYS A 4 9.67 -9.79 8.41
CA LYS A 4 8.66 -9.33 9.36
C LYS A 4 7.34 -9.96 8.98
N THR A 5 6.72 -10.65 9.92
CA THR A 5 5.42 -11.29 9.72
C THR A 5 4.33 -10.22 9.62
N ASP A 6 3.22 -10.57 8.97
CA ASP A 6 2.09 -9.65 8.83
C ASP A 6 1.50 -9.35 10.21
N ASN A 7 1.06 -10.39 10.92
CA ASN A 7 0.84 -10.34 12.37
C ASN A 7 2.19 -10.37 13.09
N CYS A 8 2.59 -9.25 13.71
CA CYS A 8 3.87 -9.07 14.37
C CYS A 8 3.62 -8.61 15.81
N TYR A 9 3.51 -9.58 16.72
CA TYR A 9 3.21 -9.35 18.14
C TYR A 9 4.47 -9.03 18.95
N GLU A 10 5.64 -9.35 18.42
CA GLU A 10 6.95 -8.94 18.95
C GLU A 10 7.99 -8.97 17.83
N ALA A 11 9.07 -8.22 18.04
CA ALA A 11 10.22 -8.18 17.15
C ALA A 11 11.49 -8.05 18.00
N ASN A 12 11.82 -9.09 18.77
CA ASN A 12 12.89 -9.05 19.77
C ASN A 12 13.96 -10.16 19.60
N GLU A 13 14.28 -10.50 18.35
CA GLU A 13 15.13 -11.65 17.93
C GLU A 13 14.43 -13.02 18.04
N ARG A 14 13.10 -12.99 18.13
CA ARG A 14 12.19 -14.14 18.04
C ARG A 14 11.10 -13.86 17.03
N LYS A 15 10.59 -14.91 16.38
CA LYS A 15 9.58 -14.78 15.33
C LYS A 15 8.20 -14.41 15.90
N HIS A 16 7.83 -15.03 17.02
CA HIS A 16 6.55 -14.93 17.70
C HIS A 16 6.79 -15.08 19.21
N PRO A 17 5.86 -14.62 20.07
CA PRO A 17 5.97 -14.71 21.52
C PRO A 17 6.36 -16.10 22.04
N ASP A 18 5.77 -17.14 21.46
CA ASP A 18 5.99 -18.53 21.87
C ASP A 18 7.17 -19.20 21.13
N SER A 19 7.92 -18.44 20.34
CA SER A 19 9.04 -18.96 19.57
C SER A 19 10.28 -19.12 20.45
N ASN A 20 10.72 -20.36 20.63
CA ASN A 20 11.98 -20.67 21.30
C ASN A 20 13.21 -20.48 20.40
N GLN A 21 13.02 -20.20 19.11
CA GLN A 21 14.11 -20.09 18.15
C GLN A 21 14.63 -18.65 18.07
N PHE A 22 15.84 -18.44 18.59
CA PHE A 22 16.59 -17.19 18.39
C PHE A 22 16.95 -16.99 16.92
N ASN A 23 16.70 -15.79 16.39
CA ASN A 23 17.10 -15.40 15.04
C ASN A 23 17.26 -13.87 14.93
N THR A 24 18.47 -13.43 14.59
CA THR A 24 18.85 -12.01 14.45
C THR A 24 18.08 -11.26 13.36
N ARG A 25 17.27 -11.95 12.54
CA ARG A 25 16.37 -11.34 11.55
C ARG A 25 15.20 -10.58 12.18
N TYR A 26 14.74 -11.00 13.35
CA TYR A 26 13.54 -10.47 13.99
C TYR A 26 13.84 -9.27 14.91
N LYS A 27 14.66 -8.34 14.43
CA LYS A 27 14.92 -7.03 15.04
C LYS A 27 15.11 -5.99 13.94
N TYR A 28 15.13 -4.72 14.30
CA TYR A 28 15.52 -3.64 13.42
C TYR A 28 17.00 -3.38 13.61
N SER A 29 17.75 -3.41 12.51
CA SER A 29 19.18 -3.14 12.49
C SER A 29 19.44 -2.14 11.37
N PRO A 30 20.08 -0.99 11.65
CA PRO A 30 20.37 0.01 10.62
C PRO A 30 21.55 -0.40 9.72
N THR A 31 22.47 -1.22 10.24
CA THR A 31 23.67 -1.65 9.48
C THR A 31 23.49 -3.00 8.82
N HIS A 32 22.49 -3.77 9.25
CA HIS A 32 22.16 -5.05 8.63
C HIS A 32 23.31 -6.08 8.68
N GLU A 33 24.24 -5.97 9.64
CA GLU A 33 25.49 -6.76 9.66
C GLU A 33 25.31 -8.27 9.96
N GLU A 34 24.32 -8.66 10.75
CA GLU A 34 24.29 -9.98 11.39
C GLU A 34 23.43 -11.03 10.67
N ALA A 35 22.50 -10.62 9.82
CA ALA A 35 21.66 -11.52 9.06
C ALA A 35 22.00 -11.40 7.57
N ALA A 36 21.94 -12.52 6.83
CA ALA A 36 22.14 -12.50 5.38
C ALA A 36 21.22 -11.46 4.72
N VAL A 37 21.81 -10.48 4.04
CA VAL A 37 21.17 -9.20 3.73
C VAL A 37 20.37 -9.15 2.44
N CYS A 38 19.95 -10.28 1.85
CA CYS A 38 19.39 -10.30 0.49
C CYS A 38 18.20 -9.36 0.26
N CYS A 39 17.38 -9.08 1.28
CA CYS A 39 16.25 -8.15 1.14
C CYS A 39 16.67 -6.70 0.84
N VAL A 40 17.77 -6.21 1.43
CA VAL A 40 18.19 -4.80 1.29
C VAL A 40 18.60 -4.45 -0.15
N PRO A 41 19.56 -5.14 -0.79
CA PRO A 41 19.91 -4.87 -2.18
C PRO A 41 18.76 -5.26 -3.13
N ASN A 42 17.92 -6.24 -2.78
CA ASN A 42 16.75 -6.56 -3.59
C ASN A 42 15.74 -5.41 -3.61
N THR A 43 15.41 -4.83 -2.45
CA THR A 43 14.56 -3.63 -2.37
C THR A 43 15.18 -2.45 -3.14
N ALA A 44 16.50 -2.24 -3.02
CA ALA A 44 17.20 -1.19 -3.76
C ALA A 44 17.08 -1.36 -5.29
N ARG A 45 17.05 -2.60 -5.80
CA ARG A 45 16.82 -2.89 -7.23
C ARG A 45 15.35 -2.81 -7.63
N THR A 46 14.42 -3.14 -6.74
CA THR A 46 12.97 -3.13 -7.05
C THR A 46 12.44 -1.72 -7.31
N ILE A 47 12.95 -0.70 -6.61
CA ILE A 47 12.45 0.68 -6.77
C ILE A 47 12.70 1.23 -8.19
N PRO A 48 13.92 1.19 -8.75
CA PRO A 48 14.15 1.57 -10.15
C PRO A 48 13.29 0.76 -11.13
N ALA A 49 13.21 -0.56 -10.94
CA ALA A 49 12.37 -1.40 -11.80
C ALA A 49 10.89 -1.00 -11.75
N PHE A 50 10.38 -0.61 -10.57
CA PHE A 50 9.01 -0.07 -10.45
C PHE A 50 8.86 1.21 -11.27
N VAL A 51 9.79 2.17 -11.13
CA VAL A 51 9.78 3.45 -11.86
C VAL A 51 9.83 3.23 -13.38
N GLU A 52 10.75 2.38 -13.84
CA GLU A 52 10.90 2.00 -15.26
C GLU A 52 9.64 1.37 -15.85
N ASN A 53 8.81 0.73 -15.02
CA ASN A 53 7.59 0.06 -15.45
C ASN A 53 6.31 0.86 -15.14
N MET A 54 6.41 2.10 -14.61
CA MET A 54 5.23 2.94 -14.37
C MET A 54 4.49 3.26 -15.66
N PHE A 55 5.25 3.49 -16.74
CA PHE A 55 4.75 3.65 -18.10
C PHE A 55 5.36 2.61 -19.02
N GLN A 56 4.60 2.19 -20.01
CA GLN A 56 5.09 1.34 -21.10
C GLN A 56 4.67 1.91 -22.45
N GLU A 57 5.60 1.88 -23.40
CA GLU A 57 5.30 2.11 -24.81
C GLU A 57 4.67 0.86 -25.43
N ASN A 58 3.74 1.06 -26.35
CA ASN A 58 3.14 -0.01 -27.14
C ASN A 58 2.85 0.49 -28.57
N ASN A 59 2.42 -0.42 -29.45
CA ASN A 59 2.19 -0.12 -30.86
C ASN A 59 1.18 1.02 -31.12
N ASN A 60 0.29 1.29 -30.16
CA ASN A 60 -0.79 2.28 -30.31
C ASN A 60 -0.57 3.55 -29.47
N GLY A 61 0.49 3.63 -28.66
CA GLY A 61 0.79 4.77 -27.80
C GLY A 61 1.45 4.35 -26.48
N PHE A 62 0.90 4.80 -25.36
CA PHE A 62 1.49 4.63 -24.03
C PHE A 62 0.49 4.06 -23.02
N THR A 63 0.98 3.34 -22.02
CA THR A 63 0.16 2.76 -20.94
C THR A 63 0.72 3.15 -19.58
N ALA A 64 -0.07 3.85 -18.76
CA ALA A 64 0.18 4.08 -17.35
C ALA A 64 -0.23 2.84 -16.55
N LEU A 65 0.75 2.03 -16.15
CA LEU A 65 0.54 0.81 -15.36
C LEU A 65 0.53 1.07 -13.86
N PHE A 66 1.39 1.96 -13.37
CA PHE A 66 1.44 2.30 -11.96
C PHE A 66 1.14 3.78 -11.76
N TYR A 67 0.58 4.08 -10.59
CA TYR A 67 0.25 5.44 -10.17
C TYR A 67 1.26 5.88 -9.11
N GLY A 68 1.82 7.06 -9.30
CA GLY A 68 2.80 7.67 -8.41
C GLY A 68 3.41 8.91 -9.07
N PRO A 69 4.11 9.77 -8.31
CA PRO A 69 4.77 10.93 -8.87
C PRO A 69 5.90 10.49 -9.81
N CYS A 70 5.79 10.83 -11.10
CA CYS A 70 6.82 10.49 -12.09
C CYS A 70 6.76 11.39 -13.33
N GLU A 71 7.87 11.41 -14.06
CA GLU A 71 7.94 11.93 -15.43
C GLU A 71 8.29 10.78 -16.37
N PHE A 72 7.53 10.65 -17.44
CA PHE A 72 7.77 9.71 -18.53
C PHE A 72 8.12 10.48 -19.80
N TYR A 73 9.11 9.96 -20.53
CA TYR A 73 9.56 10.49 -21.80
C TYR A 73 9.50 9.36 -22.83
N GLY A 74 8.70 9.55 -23.87
CA GLY A 74 8.53 8.57 -24.94
C GLY A 74 8.47 9.23 -26.31
N THR A 75 8.41 8.42 -27.36
CA THR A 75 8.24 8.90 -28.73
C THR A 75 7.15 8.11 -29.44
N TYR A 76 6.24 8.82 -30.11
CA TYR A 76 5.20 8.18 -30.93
C TYR A 76 5.08 8.89 -32.28
N ASN A 77 5.12 8.13 -33.38
CA ASN A 77 5.12 8.67 -34.75
C ASN A 77 6.14 9.80 -34.97
N ASN A 78 7.38 9.62 -34.45
CA ASN A 78 8.47 10.60 -34.48
C ASN A 78 8.18 11.92 -33.73
N VAL A 79 7.16 11.96 -32.87
CA VAL A 79 6.88 13.09 -31.99
C VAL A 79 7.30 12.73 -30.57
N ALA A 80 8.20 13.53 -29.97
CA ALA A 80 8.56 13.38 -28.57
C ALA A 80 7.36 13.75 -27.68
N VAL A 81 7.11 12.95 -26.64
CA VAL A 81 6.01 13.15 -25.69
C VAL A 81 6.53 13.05 -24.27
N LYS A 82 6.28 14.08 -23.46
CA LYS A 82 6.45 14.04 -22.02
C LYS A 82 5.09 13.84 -21.34
N ILE A 83 5.03 12.96 -20.35
CA ILE A 83 3.86 12.76 -19.50
C ILE A 83 4.29 12.89 -18.04
N THR A 84 3.68 13.80 -17.29
CA THR A 84 3.95 13.98 -15.86
C THR A 84 2.75 13.52 -15.03
N GLN A 85 2.94 12.56 -14.11
CA GLN A 85 1.95 12.20 -13.09
C GLN A 85 2.20 13.01 -11.82
N LEU A 86 1.18 13.74 -11.37
CA LEU A 86 1.15 14.47 -10.10
C LEU A 86 0.12 13.81 -9.19
N THR A 87 0.58 13.23 -8.08
CA THR A 87 -0.29 12.50 -7.15
C THR A 87 0.41 12.24 -5.81
N GLU A 88 -0.39 12.15 -4.74
CA GLU A 88 0.02 11.63 -3.42
C GLU A 88 -0.36 10.15 -3.25
N TYR A 89 -0.65 9.44 -4.35
CA TYR A 89 -0.96 8.01 -4.32
C TYR A 89 0.14 7.22 -3.60
N PRO A 90 -0.21 6.29 -2.68
CA PRO A 90 -1.55 5.75 -2.42
C PRO A 90 -2.35 6.50 -1.33
N HIS A 91 -1.85 7.60 -0.78
CA HIS A 91 -2.53 8.36 0.28
C HIS A 91 -3.73 9.14 -0.27
N ASP A 92 -3.59 9.78 -1.43
CA ASP A 92 -4.72 10.27 -2.21
C ASP A 92 -4.93 9.39 -3.44
N LEU A 93 -6.19 9.11 -3.78
CA LEU A 93 -6.55 8.30 -4.95
C LEU A 93 -6.84 9.16 -6.18
N SER A 94 -6.37 10.42 -6.16
CA SER A 94 -6.44 11.36 -7.27
C SER A 94 -5.09 11.41 -8.00
N VAL A 95 -5.12 11.38 -9.32
CA VAL A 95 -3.92 11.47 -10.17
C VAL A 95 -4.19 12.49 -11.26
N LYS A 96 -3.28 13.45 -11.43
CA LYS A 96 -3.29 14.39 -12.55
C LYS A 96 -2.17 14.04 -13.50
N CYS A 97 -2.51 13.81 -14.77
CA CYS A 97 -1.53 13.58 -15.84
C CYS A 97 -1.45 14.83 -16.72
N LEU A 98 -0.25 15.39 -16.87
CA LEU A 98 0.05 16.47 -17.82
C LEU A 98 0.66 15.87 -19.07
N ILE A 99 0.08 16.13 -20.24
CA ILE A 99 0.51 15.58 -21.53
C ILE A 99 1.14 16.70 -22.35
N GLU A 100 2.40 16.50 -22.74
CA GLU A 100 3.23 17.51 -23.37
C GLU A 100 3.92 16.93 -24.61
N PRO A 101 3.20 16.74 -25.73
CA PRO A 101 3.81 16.38 -27.00
C PRO A 101 4.49 17.60 -27.66
N GLU A 102 5.58 17.38 -28.39
CA GLU A 102 6.29 18.43 -29.15
C GLU A 102 5.41 19.04 -30.26
N SER A 103 4.52 18.23 -30.84
CA SER A 103 3.49 18.67 -31.78
C SER A 103 2.22 17.83 -31.63
N SER A 104 1.09 18.33 -32.12
CA SER A 104 -0.19 17.63 -32.01
C SER A 104 -0.11 16.23 -32.64
N VAL A 105 -0.37 15.18 -31.86
CA VAL A 105 -0.26 13.78 -32.30
C VAL A 105 -1.39 12.93 -31.74
N ARG A 106 -1.92 12.00 -32.54
CA ARG A 106 -2.96 11.06 -32.12
C ARG A 106 -2.34 9.74 -31.68
N PHE A 107 -2.63 9.34 -30.44
CA PHE A 107 -2.24 8.04 -29.89
C PHE A 107 -3.21 7.61 -28.78
N ALA A 108 -3.20 6.32 -28.48
CA ALA A 108 -3.91 5.75 -27.34
C ALA A 108 -3.09 5.93 -26.06
N LEU A 109 -3.68 6.61 -25.08
CA LEU A 109 -3.17 6.65 -23.71
C LEU A 109 -4.04 5.77 -22.83
N SER A 110 -3.46 4.67 -22.34
CA SER A 110 -4.17 3.67 -21.54
C SER A 110 -3.82 3.80 -20.06
N PHE A 111 -4.81 3.57 -19.19
CA PHE A 111 -4.63 3.62 -17.74
C PHE A 111 -5.07 2.30 -17.12
N ARG A 112 -4.25 1.72 -16.24
CA ARG A 112 -4.64 0.50 -15.52
C ARG A 112 -5.80 0.81 -14.58
N TYR A 113 -6.92 0.13 -14.78
CA TYR A 113 -8.03 0.09 -13.83
C TYR A 113 -7.65 -0.85 -12.68
N PRO A 114 -7.46 -0.37 -11.43
CA PRO A 114 -7.09 -1.24 -10.33
C PRO A 114 -8.23 -2.20 -9.96
N GLY A 115 -7.93 -3.48 -9.73
CA GLY A 115 -8.95 -4.48 -9.42
C GLY A 115 -9.73 -4.23 -8.12
N TRP A 116 -9.18 -3.45 -7.19
CA TRP A 116 -9.86 -3.03 -5.96
C TRP A 116 -10.79 -1.82 -6.15
N ALA A 117 -10.74 -1.15 -7.31
CA ALA A 117 -11.46 0.08 -7.54
C ALA A 117 -12.95 -0.17 -7.79
N LYS A 118 -13.79 0.57 -7.09
CA LYS A 118 -15.24 0.59 -7.32
C LYS A 118 -15.57 1.21 -8.68
N MET A 119 -14.94 2.33 -8.97
CA MET A 119 -15.03 3.06 -10.23
C MET A 119 -13.82 3.98 -10.38
N MET A 120 -13.57 4.42 -11.60
CA MET A 120 -12.54 5.39 -11.96
C MET A 120 -13.20 6.53 -12.72
N ILE A 121 -13.01 7.76 -12.27
CA ILE A 121 -13.56 8.96 -12.91
C ILE A 121 -12.42 9.65 -13.64
N ILE A 122 -12.54 9.78 -14.97
CA ILE A 122 -11.54 10.45 -15.80
C ILE A 122 -12.19 11.66 -16.47
N ASN A 123 -11.69 12.86 -16.19
CA ASN A 123 -12.23 14.13 -16.71
C ASN A 123 -13.77 14.24 -16.53
N GLY A 124 -14.28 13.77 -15.39
CA GLY A 124 -15.72 13.79 -15.06
C GLY A 124 -16.54 12.62 -15.62
N VAL A 125 -15.96 11.75 -16.45
CA VAL A 125 -16.62 10.56 -16.98
C VAL A 125 -16.32 9.35 -16.10
N THR A 126 -17.37 8.64 -15.69
CA THR A 126 -17.25 7.44 -14.84
C THR A 126 -17.01 6.19 -15.66
N PHE A 127 -16.01 5.41 -15.25
CA PHE A 127 -15.67 4.10 -15.78
C PHE A 127 -15.75 3.05 -14.68
N THR A 128 -16.21 1.86 -15.03
CA THR A 128 -16.31 0.66 -14.20
C THR A 128 -15.48 -0.46 -14.82
N THR A 129 -15.42 -1.63 -14.16
CA THR A 129 -14.73 -2.81 -14.69
C THR A 129 -15.24 -3.24 -16.07
N ASN A 130 -16.52 -2.99 -16.36
CA ASN A 130 -17.15 -3.36 -17.64
C ASN A 130 -16.70 -2.48 -18.81
N ASP A 131 -16.13 -1.31 -18.53
CA ASP A 131 -15.62 -0.38 -19.53
C ASP A 131 -14.15 -0.65 -19.89
N THR A 132 -13.53 -1.65 -19.24
CA THR A 132 -12.12 -1.96 -19.42
C THR A 132 -11.86 -2.91 -20.59
N GLN A 133 -10.73 -2.72 -21.26
CA GLN A 133 -10.16 -3.71 -22.18
C GLN A 133 -8.90 -4.28 -21.54
N ASN A 134 -8.93 -5.55 -21.13
CA ASN A 134 -7.83 -6.18 -20.37
C ASN A 134 -7.40 -5.36 -19.13
N SER A 135 -8.38 -4.88 -18.35
CA SER A 135 -8.15 -4.02 -17.18
C SER A 135 -7.53 -2.65 -17.49
N LEU A 136 -7.63 -2.17 -18.74
CA LEU A 136 -7.20 -0.83 -19.14
C LEU A 136 -8.41 0.03 -19.55
N ILE A 137 -8.41 1.29 -19.15
CA ILE A 137 -9.24 2.34 -19.74
C ILE A 137 -8.42 3.04 -20.82
N ILE A 138 -8.90 3.05 -22.06
CA ILE A 138 -8.16 3.52 -23.23
C ILE A 138 -8.74 4.84 -23.72
N LEU A 139 -7.91 5.88 -23.77
CA LEU A 139 -8.24 7.18 -24.36
C LEU A 139 -7.46 7.35 -25.67
N ASP A 140 -8.12 7.11 -26.81
CA ASP A 140 -7.54 7.31 -28.15
C ASP A 140 -8.06 8.62 -28.75
N ARG A 141 -7.21 9.64 -28.76
CA ARG A 141 -7.50 10.95 -29.34
C ARG A 141 -6.23 11.68 -29.74
N THR A 142 -6.41 12.84 -30.37
CA THR A 142 -5.31 13.77 -30.65
C THR A 142 -4.96 14.53 -29.37
N TRP A 143 -3.69 14.48 -28.98
CA TRP A 143 -3.15 15.16 -27.81
C TRP A 143 -2.40 16.43 -28.23
N GLN A 144 -2.56 17.49 -27.45
CA GLN A 144 -1.90 18.78 -27.63
C GLN A 144 -1.07 19.15 -26.41
N TYR A 145 -0.16 20.11 -26.57
CA TYR A 145 0.60 20.66 -25.45
C TYR A 145 -0.34 21.20 -24.36
N HIS A 146 -0.04 20.86 -23.10
CA HIS A 146 -0.85 21.17 -21.92
C HIS A 146 -2.20 20.45 -21.82
N ASP A 147 -2.43 19.36 -22.56
CA ASP A 147 -3.58 18.51 -22.27
C ASP A 147 -3.47 17.95 -20.84
N VAL A 148 -4.60 17.93 -20.13
CA VAL A 148 -4.69 17.43 -18.76
C VAL A 148 -5.69 16.29 -18.66
N ILE A 149 -5.33 15.28 -17.88
CA ILE A 149 -6.21 14.20 -17.49
C ILE A 149 -6.29 14.19 -15.97
N ASP A 150 -7.47 14.46 -15.44
CA ASP A 150 -7.80 14.33 -14.04
C ASP A 150 -8.45 12.97 -13.79
N ILE A 151 -7.79 12.15 -12.98
CA ILE A 151 -8.22 10.80 -12.61
C ILE A 151 -8.56 10.82 -11.12
N LYS A 152 -9.73 10.27 -10.77
CA LYS A 152 -10.10 9.97 -9.39
C LYS A 152 -10.54 8.51 -9.29
N ILE A 153 -9.84 7.73 -8.47
CA ILE A 153 -10.18 6.33 -8.24
C ILE A 153 -10.98 6.23 -6.95
N ILE A 154 -12.18 5.64 -7.05
CA ILE A 154 -13.07 5.47 -5.90
C ILE A 154 -12.83 4.09 -5.27
N ALA A 155 -12.53 4.08 -3.98
CA ALA A 155 -12.29 2.87 -3.19
C ALA A 155 -13.23 2.79 -1.99
N ASP A 156 -13.88 1.64 -1.85
CA ASP A 156 -14.60 1.24 -0.64
C ASP A 156 -13.64 0.45 0.28
N ILE A 157 -14.02 0.32 1.55
CA ILE A 157 -13.35 -0.61 2.48
C ILE A 157 -13.64 -2.04 1.99
N GLN A 158 -12.59 -2.84 1.89
CA GLN A 158 -12.66 -4.24 1.48
C GLN A 158 -12.33 -5.13 2.67
N PHE A 159 -13.18 -6.13 2.89
CA PHE A 159 -12.99 -7.19 3.87
C PHE A 159 -12.67 -8.46 3.10
N ASN A 160 -11.44 -8.93 3.22
CA ASN A 160 -10.94 -10.05 2.45
C ASN A 160 -10.63 -11.21 3.40
N THR A 161 -10.71 -12.43 2.89
CA THR A 161 -10.39 -13.64 3.66
C THR A 161 -9.07 -14.22 3.16
N ASP A 162 -8.17 -14.54 4.08
CA ASP A 162 -6.90 -15.19 3.75
C ASP A 162 -7.05 -16.72 3.58
N LEU A 163 -5.93 -17.41 3.32
CA LEU A 163 -5.93 -18.87 3.13
C LEU A 163 -6.22 -19.66 4.42
N CYS A 164 -6.13 -19.02 5.58
CA CYS A 164 -6.43 -19.60 6.89
C CYS A 164 -7.87 -19.36 7.32
N GLY A 165 -8.65 -18.56 6.57
CA GLY A 165 -10.02 -18.19 6.90
C GLY A 165 -10.13 -16.93 7.77
N ASP A 166 -9.01 -16.26 8.08
CA ASP A 166 -9.03 -15.00 8.82
C ASP A 166 -9.37 -13.82 7.89
N THR A 167 -10.01 -12.80 8.44
CA THR A 167 -10.34 -11.57 7.72
C THR A 167 -9.21 -10.54 7.83
N TYR A 168 -8.88 -9.87 6.73
CA TYR A 168 -8.03 -8.67 6.70
C TYR A 168 -8.72 -7.53 5.95
N ILE A 169 -8.40 -6.30 6.35
CA ILE A 169 -9.09 -5.09 5.89
C ILE A 169 -8.17 -4.22 5.06
N SER A 170 -8.61 -3.83 3.87
CA SER A 170 -7.87 -2.94 2.96
C SER A 170 -8.75 -1.84 2.39
N ARG A 171 -8.14 -0.73 1.98
CA ARG A 171 -8.80 0.29 1.16
C ARG A 171 -7.83 0.81 0.12
N GLY A 172 -8.25 0.81 -1.15
CA GLY A 172 -7.32 1.10 -2.23
C GLY A 172 -6.24 0.00 -2.33
N PRO A 173 -4.98 0.36 -2.61
CA PRO A 173 -3.87 -0.58 -2.57
C PRO A 173 -3.32 -0.81 -1.16
N VAL A 174 -3.91 -0.18 -0.13
CA VAL A 174 -3.34 -0.13 1.23
C VAL A 174 -4.04 -1.12 2.15
N LEU A 175 -3.25 -2.00 2.76
CA LEU A 175 -3.66 -2.86 3.87
C LEU A 175 -3.66 -2.07 5.18
N TYR A 176 -4.64 -2.32 6.05
CA TYR A 176 -4.77 -1.67 7.36
C TYR A 176 -4.56 -2.68 8.48
N ALA A 177 -4.03 -2.22 9.62
CA ALA A 177 -3.72 -3.05 10.77
C ALA A 177 -4.02 -2.33 12.08
N ILE A 178 -4.39 -3.08 13.12
CA ILE A 178 -4.37 -2.57 14.50
C ILE A 178 -2.92 -2.48 14.92
N GLU A 179 -2.47 -1.28 15.27
CA GLU A 179 -1.15 -1.07 15.88
C GLU A 179 -1.17 -1.59 17.31
N LEU A 180 -0.10 -2.31 17.67
CA LEU A 180 0.13 -2.72 19.05
C LEU A 180 1.20 -1.80 19.64
N GLU A 181 0.83 -1.06 20.67
CA GLU A 181 1.76 -0.19 21.38
C GLU A 181 2.95 -1.01 21.89
N SER A 182 4.15 -0.45 21.78
CA SER A 182 5.38 -1.22 22.02
C SER A 182 6.46 -0.40 22.70
N ASP A 183 7.19 -1.06 23.60
CA ASP A 183 8.44 -0.57 24.15
C ASP A 183 9.63 -0.98 23.29
N ILE A 184 10.61 -0.09 23.20
CA ILE A 184 11.86 -0.34 22.49
C ILE A 184 12.86 -1.06 23.41
N LEU A 185 13.50 -2.10 22.87
CA LEU A 185 14.60 -2.80 23.50
C LEU A 185 15.88 -2.52 22.74
N ILE A 186 16.84 -1.84 23.36
CA ILE A 186 18.18 -1.68 22.77
C ILE A 186 18.87 -3.04 22.80
N LYS A 187 19.14 -3.61 21.63
CA LYS A 187 19.78 -4.91 21.48
C LYS A 187 21.31 -4.80 21.42
N LYS A 188 21.80 -3.82 20.67
CA LYS A 188 23.24 -3.62 20.43
C LYS A 188 23.51 -2.18 20.06
N ASN A 189 24.52 -1.57 20.66
CA ASN A 189 25.01 -0.25 20.24
C ASN A 189 26.00 -0.40 19.07
N LEU A 190 25.91 0.51 18.11
CA LEU A 190 26.68 0.53 16.87
C LEU A 190 27.34 1.91 16.69
N LEU A 191 28.47 1.96 15.99
CA LEU A 191 29.19 3.20 15.65
C LEU A 191 29.36 4.15 16.86
N ASN A 192 29.96 3.63 17.94
CA ASN A 192 30.19 4.34 19.21
C ASN A 192 28.91 4.90 19.86
N GLY A 193 27.77 4.21 19.69
CA GLY A 193 26.49 4.57 20.30
C GLY A 193 25.65 5.57 19.50
N LYS A 194 26.06 5.94 18.28
CA LYS A 194 25.25 6.79 17.39
C LYS A 194 24.04 6.06 16.82
N TYR A 195 24.15 4.74 16.68
CA TYR A 195 23.09 3.89 16.17
C TYR A 195 22.94 2.68 17.09
N PHE A 196 21.80 2.01 17.00
CA PHE A 196 21.59 0.77 17.72
C PHE A 196 20.66 -0.16 16.96
N ASP A 197 20.85 -1.45 17.18
CA ASP A 197 19.84 -2.44 16.87
C ASP A 197 18.70 -2.32 17.90
N SER A 198 17.46 -2.31 17.42
CA SER A 198 16.27 -2.23 18.26
C SER A 198 15.38 -3.46 18.09
N GLY A 199 14.97 -4.01 19.23
CA GLY A 199 13.83 -4.89 19.32
C GLY A 199 12.60 -4.16 19.83
N TYR A 200 11.44 -4.78 19.71
CA TYR A 200 10.17 -4.25 20.19
C TYR A 200 9.36 -5.34 20.89
N ILE A 201 8.79 -4.99 22.05
CA ILE A 201 7.85 -5.82 22.80
C ILE A 201 6.55 -5.06 23.03
N PRO A 202 5.39 -5.74 23.07
CA PRO A 202 4.13 -5.06 23.22
C PRO A 202 3.95 -4.56 24.66
N CYS A 203 3.44 -3.34 24.84
CA CYS A 203 3.07 -2.79 26.15
C CYS A 203 1.90 -3.58 26.76
N SER A 204 1.05 -4.17 25.91
CA SER A 204 -0.07 -5.03 26.30
C SER A 204 -0.33 -6.08 25.22
N ARG A 205 -0.73 -7.27 25.65
CA ARG A 205 -1.14 -8.38 24.76
C ARG A 205 -2.65 -8.47 24.55
N ALA A 206 -3.42 -7.53 25.10
CA ALA A 206 -4.88 -7.59 25.09
C ALA A 206 -5.47 -7.62 23.67
N ASP A 207 -4.85 -6.91 22.73
CA ASP A 207 -5.36 -6.77 21.37
C ASP A 207 -4.97 -7.94 20.43
N GLU A 208 -4.14 -8.89 20.89
CA GLU A 208 -3.69 -10.03 20.08
C GLU A 208 -4.82 -11.02 19.74
N SER A 209 -5.79 -11.16 20.66
CA SER A 209 -6.95 -12.07 20.53
C SER A 209 -8.20 -11.42 19.93
N ILE A 210 -8.08 -10.20 19.40
CA ILE A 210 -9.20 -9.51 18.77
C ILE A 210 -9.73 -10.31 17.58
N GLN A 211 -11.06 -10.39 17.50
CA GLN A 211 -11.81 -11.09 16.47
C GLN A 211 -12.70 -10.12 15.70
N PHE A 212 -13.15 -10.57 14.53
CA PHE A 212 -14.02 -9.84 13.61
C PHE A 212 -15.38 -10.56 13.47
N SER A 213 -16.42 -9.83 13.07
CA SER A 213 -17.71 -10.40 12.63
C SER A 213 -18.19 -9.68 11.39
N TYR A 214 -18.65 -10.44 10.40
CA TYR A 214 -19.25 -9.88 9.19
C TYR A 214 -20.56 -9.14 9.46
N ALA A 215 -21.26 -9.47 10.56
CA ALA A 215 -22.48 -8.77 10.97
C ALA A 215 -22.25 -7.28 11.33
N ASP A 216 -21.01 -6.89 11.61
CA ASP A 216 -20.64 -5.52 11.99
C ASP A 216 -19.85 -4.77 10.92
N MET A 217 -19.76 -5.27 9.67
CA MET A 217 -19.02 -4.60 8.59
C MET A 217 -19.45 -3.16 8.37
N GLU A 218 -20.75 -2.87 8.51
CA GLU A 218 -21.31 -1.52 8.32
C GLU A 218 -20.85 -0.51 9.39
N SER A 219 -20.28 -0.99 10.50
CA SER A 219 -19.69 -0.10 11.53
C SER A 219 -18.37 0.54 11.08
N PHE A 220 -17.73 0.01 10.03
CA PHE A 220 -16.42 0.45 9.60
C PHE A 220 -16.50 1.71 8.74
N SER A 221 -15.73 2.72 9.12
CA SER A 221 -15.61 3.96 8.37
C SER A 221 -14.14 4.30 8.11
N TYR A 222 -13.89 4.90 6.95
CA TYR A 222 -12.58 5.43 6.58
C TYR A 222 -12.57 6.93 6.85
N SER A 223 -11.47 7.43 7.42
CA SER A 223 -11.30 8.85 7.69
C SER A 223 -9.83 9.26 7.61
N THR A 224 -9.61 10.56 7.46
CA THR A 224 -8.28 11.16 7.50
C THR A 224 -8.28 12.19 8.64
N SER A 225 -7.33 12.06 9.56
CA SER A 225 -7.13 13.02 10.64
C SER A 225 -6.71 14.41 10.12
N PRO A 226 -6.84 15.47 10.92
CA PRO A 226 -6.37 16.81 10.54
C PRO A 226 -4.89 16.86 10.13
N GLU A 227 -4.07 15.97 10.69
CA GLU A 227 -2.63 15.85 10.36
C GLU A 227 -2.37 15.03 9.09
N GLY A 228 -3.41 14.63 8.35
CA GLY A 228 -3.28 13.86 7.11
C GLY A 228 -3.10 12.35 7.32
N LYS A 229 -3.15 11.85 8.56
CA LYS A 229 -3.06 10.40 8.81
C LYS A 229 -4.38 9.70 8.52
N GLN A 230 -4.32 8.72 7.63
CA GLN A 230 -5.44 7.88 7.24
C GLN A 230 -5.70 6.81 8.30
N TYR A 231 -6.95 6.47 8.54
CA TYR A 231 -7.33 5.35 9.38
C TYR A 231 -8.69 4.77 8.97
N ILE A 232 -8.91 3.52 9.38
CA ILE A 232 -10.21 2.87 9.39
C ILE A 232 -10.58 2.64 10.85
N GLU A 233 -11.84 2.87 11.23
CA GLU A 233 -12.32 2.58 12.58
C GLU A 233 -13.64 1.81 12.48
N GLY A 234 -13.80 0.78 13.32
CA GLY A 234 -14.99 -0.06 13.32
C GLY A 234 -15.05 -0.98 14.54
N CYS A 235 -16.13 -1.76 14.60
CA CYS A 235 -16.39 -2.71 15.68
C CYS A 235 -15.62 -4.02 15.49
N PHE A 236 -15.02 -4.47 16.58
CA PHE A 236 -14.36 -5.75 16.74
C PHE A 236 -14.85 -6.42 18.02
N TYR A 237 -14.36 -7.63 18.29
CA TYR A 237 -14.71 -8.41 19.46
C TYR A 237 -13.48 -8.83 20.25
N LEU A 238 -13.56 -8.65 21.57
CA LEU A 238 -12.59 -9.17 22.53
C LEU A 238 -13.36 -9.94 23.61
N ASN A 239 -13.10 -11.24 23.75
CA ASN A 239 -13.82 -12.11 24.69
C ASN A 239 -15.35 -11.98 24.56
N LYS A 240 -15.87 -12.02 23.33
CA LYS A 240 -17.30 -11.81 22.97
C LYS A 240 -17.87 -10.43 23.33
N THR A 241 -17.05 -9.50 23.81
CA THR A 241 -17.45 -8.11 24.06
C THR A 241 -17.13 -7.27 22.85
N LYS A 242 -18.11 -6.50 22.38
CA LYS A 242 -17.92 -5.56 21.26
C LYS A 242 -17.05 -4.39 21.73
N ILE A 243 -16.01 -4.09 20.96
CA ILE A 243 -15.06 -3.00 21.18
C ILE A 243 -14.86 -2.24 19.87
N VAL A 244 -14.50 -0.96 19.95
CA VAL A 244 -14.10 -0.17 18.77
C VAL A 244 -12.58 -0.13 18.72
N ARG A 245 -12.02 -0.33 17.51
CA ARG A 245 -10.58 -0.19 17.27
C ARG A 245 -10.32 0.56 15.98
N LYS A 246 -9.22 1.30 16.02
CA LYS A 246 -8.64 2.01 14.90
C LYS A 246 -7.59 1.14 14.24
N LEU A 247 -7.64 1.07 12.93
CA LEU A 247 -6.62 0.52 12.06
C LEU A 247 -5.92 1.65 11.33
N ILE A 248 -4.61 1.57 11.25
CA ILE A 248 -3.77 2.50 10.48
C ILE A 248 -3.11 1.76 9.32
N PRO A 249 -2.61 2.47 8.29
CA PRO A 249 -1.90 1.84 7.18
C PRO A 249 -0.80 0.90 7.69
N PHE A 250 -0.76 -0.32 7.15
CA PHE A 250 0.15 -1.39 7.57
C PHE A 250 1.62 -0.94 7.61
N GLY A 251 2.04 -0.08 6.67
CA GLY A 251 3.39 0.46 6.60
C GLY A 251 3.76 1.41 7.75
N GLN A 252 2.80 1.92 8.52
CA GLN A 252 3.01 2.84 9.63
C GLN A 252 3.14 2.15 11.00
N THR A 253 3.04 0.82 11.06
CA THR A 253 3.06 0.06 12.33
C THR A 253 4.40 -0.60 12.60
N ILE A 254 4.80 -0.66 13.87
CA ILE A 254 5.92 -1.49 14.33
C ILE A 254 5.44 -2.88 14.75
N LEU A 255 4.65 -2.98 15.82
CA LEU A 255 3.94 -4.21 16.18
C LEU A 255 2.48 -4.07 15.74
N ARG A 256 1.86 -5.17 15.34
CA ARG A 256 0.57 -5.12 14.65
C ARG A 256 -0.17 -6.44 14.63
N LYS A 257 -1.50 -6.31 14.55
CA LYS A 257 -2.43 -7.35 14.14
C LYS A 257 -3.12 -6.95 12.83
N VAL A 258 -3.06 -7.82 11.85
CA VAL A 258 -3.51 -7.62 10.47
C VAL A 258 -4.71 -8.49 10.15
N THR A 259 -4.69 -9.74 10.62
CA THR A 259 -5.75 -10.71 10.38
C THR A 259 -6.53 -10.98 11.66
N PHE A 260 -7.83 -11.22 11.49
CA PHE A 260 -8.79 -11.38 12.57
C PHE A 260 -9.63 -12.63 12.29
N SER A 261 -9.64 -13.57 13.24
CA SER A 261 -10.53 -14.71 13.16
C SER A 261 -11.99 -14.25 13.27
N ASN A 262 -12.89 -14.95 12.59
CA ASN A 262 -14.31 -14.66 12.68
C ASN A 262 -14.88 -15.22 14.00
N ILE A 263 -15.74 -14.46 14.69
CA ILE A 263 -16.41 -14.95 15.91
C ILE A 263 -17.53 -15.96 15.61
N GLU A 264 -17.98 -16.02 14.35
CA GLU A 264 -19.07 -16.91 13.88
C GLU A 264 -18.56 -18.24 13.29
N SER A 265 -17.24 -18.45 13.23
CA SER A 265 -16.62 -19.71 12.77
C SER A 265 -16.39 -20.72 13.89
#